data_AF-A0A1I0MY16-F1
#
_entry.id   AF-A0A1I0MY16-F1
#
_cell.length_a   1.000
_cell.length_b   1.000
_cell.length_c   1.000
_cell.angle_alpha   90.00
_cell.angle_beta   90.00
_cell.angle_gamma   90.00
#
_symmetry.space_group_name_H-M   'P 1'
#
loop_
_entity.id
_entity.type
_entity.pdbx_description
1 polymer ?
#
loop_
_entity_poly.entity_id
_entity_poly.type
_entity_poly.pdbx_seq_one_letter_code
_entity_poly.pdbx_strand_id
1 'polypeptide(L)'
;MHAAAPYFPLGTGLAPTPTTAMTPCFEMLKDAINSRAFIWGLLALPSIPMIGALLSAEPSAGQSVEEMLLHPTGEFSARFLITTMILSPMRMLLPNSGFWRWMLKRRRYFGVAAFAYAALHTVLYVIDIGTLRALLGDALELGIWTGWLAFFVFLPLAATSNDWSVRKMGPTWKRLQRWVYLAALATLLHWIFVHNNIGPALVHFLPLAALETYRIWRN
;
A
#
# COMPACT_ATOMS: atom_id res chain seq x y z
N MET A 1 8.33 81.49 -28.09
CA MET A 1 9.20 81.30 -26.92
C MET A 1 9.06 79.85 -26.48
N HIS A 2 10.01 78.99 -26.86
CA HIS A 2 10.05 77.58 -26.46
C HIS A 2 11.37 77.43 -25.68
N ALA A 3 11.26 77.24 -24.37
CA ALA A 3 12.40 77.06 -23.47
C ALA A 3 12.30 75.68 -22.80
N ALA A 4 13.47 75.10 -22.59
CA ALA A 4 13.74 73.69 -22.34
C ALA A 4 13.31 73.13 -20.97
N ALA A 5 13.42 71.80 -20.86
CA ALA A 5 13.02 70.88 -19.78
C ALA A 5 13.59 71.19 -18.37
N PRO A 6 13.11 70.44 -17.35
CA PRO A 6 14.00 69.41 -16.82
C PRO A 6 13.36 68.04 -16.51
N TYR A 7 14.22 67.02 -16.58
CA TYR A 7 14.09 65.65 -16.10
C TYR A 7 13.96 65.56 -14.57
N PHE A 8 13.08 64.68 -14.05
CA PHE A 8 13.37 63.54 -13.14
C PHE A 8 12.09 62.87 -12.62
N PRO A 9 12.05 61.54 -12.52
CA PRO A 9 12.20 60.98 -11.17
C PRO A 9 13.13 59.76 -11.10
N LEU A 10 14.15 59.82 -10.23
CA LEU A 10 14.69 58.64 -9.56
C LEU A 10 13.89 58.42 -8.27
N GLY A 11 13.34 57.23 -8.16
CA GLY A 11 12.93 56.58 -6.91
C GLY A 11 12.93 55.09 -7.19
N THR A 12 14.12 54.52 -7.40
CA THR A 12 14.78 53.59 -6.46
C THR A 12 13.89 52.40 -6.10
N GLY A 13 14.26 51.26 -6.67
CA GLY A 13 13.57 50.00 -6.51
C GLY A 13 13.42 49.58 -5.05
N LEU A 14 12.22 49.13 -4.71
CA LEU A 14 12.06 48.03 -3.79
C LEU A 14 12.01 46.77 -4.67
N ALA A 15 13.16 46.13 -4.83
CA ALA A 15 13.16 44.71 -5.13
C ALA A 15 12.27 44.03 -4.06
N PRO A 16 11.35 43.12 -4.42
CA PRO A 16 10.66 42.33 -3.42
C PRO A 16 11.74 41.61 -2.61
N THR A 17 11.77 41.88 -1.31
CA THR A 17 12.59 41.14 -0.36
C THR A 17 12.34 39.64 -0.58
N PRO A 18 13.37 38.83 -0.89
CA PRO A 18 13.22 37.39 -0.99
C PRO A 18 12.95 36.85 0.42
N THR A 19 11.68 36.87 0.83
CA THR A 19 11.21 36.34 2.11
C THR A 19 10.96 34.84 1.96
N THR A 20 11.93 34.12 1.38
CA THR A 20 11.88 32.68 1.11
C THR A 20 13.26 32.02 1.29
N ALA A 21 14.15 32.63 2.08
CA ALA A 21 15.50 32.11 2.32
C ALA A 21 15.65 31.26 3.60
N MET A 22 14.55 30.84 4.24
CA MET A 22 14.56 29.85 5.32
C MET A 22 13.56 28.75 4.97
N THR A 23 13.90 27.69 4.23
CA THR A 23 14.72 26.58 4.76
C THR A 23 14.97 25.58 3.62
N PRO A 24 16.08 25.67 2.87
CA PRO A 24 16.38 24.71 1.81
C PRO A 24 16.41 23.25 2.31
N CYS A 25 16.87 23.03 3.55
CA CYS A 25 16.84 21.71 4.21
C CYS A 25 15.40 21.17 4.42
N PHE A 26 14.44 22.04 4.77
CA PHE A 26 13.05 21.63 4.98
C PHE A 26 12.36 21.27 3.66
N GLU A 27 12.62 22.00 2.59
CA GLU A 27 12.12 21.67 1.26
C GLU A 27 12.79 20.41 0.70
N MET A 28 14.11 20.24 0.89
CA MET A 28 14.80 18.99 0.56
C MET A 28 14.23 17.78 1.30
N LEU A 29 13.94 17.92 2.60
CA LEU A 29 13.33 16.86 3.40
C LEU A 29 11.92 16.52 2.88
N LYS A 30 11.11 17.53 2.55
CA LYS A 30 9.77 17.32 1.95
C LYS A 30 9.85 16.62 0.61
N ASP A 31 10.81 17.00 -0.24
CA ASP A 31 11.01 16.40 -1.56
C ASP A 31 11.51 14.95 -1.43
N ALA A 32 12.42 14.68 -0.48
CA ALA A 32 12.86 13.34 -0.15
C ALA A 32 11.69 12.46 0.33
N ILE A 33 10.86 12.93 1.25
CA ILE A 33 9.68 12.21 1.75
C ILE A 33 8.63 12.04 0.65
N ASN A 34 8.49 13.02 -0.26
CA ASN A 34 7.56 12.92 -1.37
C ASN A 34 8.04 12.00 -2.50
N SER A 35 9.33 11.66 -2.52
CA SER A 35 9.92 10.83 -3.57
C SER A 35 9.28 9.44 -3.61
N ARG A 36 9.06 8.95 -4.85
CA ARG A 36 8.57 7.59 -5.08
C ARG A 36 9.53 6.55 -4.48
N ALA A 37 10.83 6.79 -4.58
CA ALA A 37 11.86 5.89 -4.08
C ALA A 37 11.80 5.75 -2.54
N PHE A 38 11.55 6.85 -1.83
CA PHE A 38 11.41 6.82 -0.37
C PHE A 38 10.22 5.96 0.08
N ILE A 39 9.06 6.12 -0.58
CA ILE A 39 7.86 5.34 -0.27
C ILE A 39 8.11 3.85 -0.55
N TRP A 40 8.72 3.53 -1.69
CA TRP A 40 9.06 2.14 -2.01
C TRP A 40 10.09 1.56 -1.04
N GLY A 41 11.09 2.34 -0.62
CA GLY A 41 12.04 1.94 0.42
C GLY A 41 11.35 1.64 1.76
N LEU A 42 10.39 2.48 2.16
CA LEU A 42 9.60 2.26 3.36
C LEU A 42 8.73 0.99 3.27
N LEU A 43 8.10 0.74 2.12
CA LEU A 43 7.29 -0.46 1.88
C LEU A 43 8.15 -1.74 1.73
N ALA A 44 9.42 -1.58 1.34
CA ALA A 44 10.39 -2.66 1.27
C ALA A 44 11.07 -2.95 2.63
N LEU A 45 10.93 -2.07 3.63
CA LEU A 45 11.56 -2.26 4.94
C LEU A 45 11.27 -3.64 5.56
N PRO A 46 10.02 -4.16 5.53
CA PRO A 46 9.73 -5.51 6.02
C PRO A 46 10.48 -6.64 5.30
N SER A 47 10.87 -6.43 4.04
CA SER A 47 11.59 -7.44 3.25
C SER A 47 13.07 -7.54 3.62
N ILE A 48 13.65 -6.56 4.34
CA ILE A 48 15.06 -6.58 4.75
C ILE A 48 15.40 -7.81 5.63
N PRO A 49 14.70 -8.08 6.75
CA PRO A 49 14.96 -9.27 7.55
C PRO A 49 14.67 -10.57 6.78
N MET A 50 13.73 -10.54 5.84
CA MET A 50 13.36 -11.69 5.02
C MET A 50 14.48 -12.06 4.03
N ILE A 51 15.09 -11.06 3.40
CA ILE A 51 16.27 -11.23 2.55
C ILE A 51 17.46 -11.68 3.40
N GLY A 52 17.61 -11.15 4.61
CA GLY A 52 18.63 -11.62 5.56
C GLY A 52 18.50 -13.12 5.85
N ALA A 53 17.29 -13.59 6.17
CA ALA A 53 17.00 -15.00 6.42
C ALA A 53 17.29 -15.86 5.17
N LEU A 54 16.93 -15.39 3.98
CA LEU A 54 17.20 -16.08 2.72
C LEU A 54 18.70 -16.21 2.43
N LEU A 55 19.48 -15.15 2.68
CA LEU A 55 20.92 -15.13 2.44
C LEU A 55 21.71 -15.94 3.46
N SER A 56 21.23 -16.03 4.70
CA SER A 56 21.86 -16.89 5.69
C SER A 56 21.71 -18.36 5.35
N ALA A 57 20.65 -18.76 4.61
CA ALA A 57 20.33 -20.14 4.27
C ALA A 57 20.36 -21.13 5.46
N GLU A 58 20.37 -20.62 6.70
CA GLU A 58 20.40 -21.41 7.92
C GLU A 58 18.97 -21.90 8.19
N PRO A 59 18.68 -23.21 8.00
CA PRO A 59 17.41 -23.76 8.42
C PRO A 59 17.37 -23.62 9.94
N SER A 60 16.50 -22.77 10.45
CA SER A 60 16.33 -22.62 11.90
C SER A 60 15.17 -23.50 12.35
N ALA A 61 15.38 -24.26 13.42
CA ALA A 61 14.38 -25.13 14.03
C ALA A 61 13.81 -26.25 13.13
N GLY A 62 14.56 -26.70 12.10
CA GLY A 62 14.14 -27.82 11.24
C GLY A 62 13.10 -27.47 10.17
N GLN A 63 12.78 -26.18 10.02
CA GLN A 63 11.92 -25.66 8.96
C GLN A 63 12.74 -25.21 7.75
N SER A 64 12.14 -25.30 6.57
CA SER A 64 12.71 -24.74 5.35
C SER A 64 12.73 -23.20 5.44
N VAL A 65 13.62 -22.54 4.71
CA VAL A 65 13.67 -21.07 4.68
C VAL A 65 12.37 -20.51 4.10
N GLU A 66 11.75 -21.25 3.19
CA GLU A 66 10.46 -20.96 2.57
C GLU A 66 9.33 -20.94 3.61
N GLU A 67 9.25 -21.94 4.48
CA GLU A 67 8.26 -22.05 5.56
C GLU A 67 8.36 -20.86 6.53
N MET A 68 9.58 -20.46 6.88
CA MET A 68 9.82 -19.29 7.73
C MET A 68 9.36 -17.98 7.08
N LEU A 69 9.45 -17.87 5.75
CA LEU A 69 9.08 -16.66 5.01
C LEU A 69 7.59 -16.62 4.64
N LEU A 70 6.90 -17.75 4.65
CA LEU A 70 5.46 -17.83 4.34
C LEU A 70 4.60 -16.99 5.28
N HIS A 71 4.78 -17.14 6.59
CA HIS A 71 4.02 -16.37 7.58
C HIS A 71 4.21 -14.84 7.44
N PRO A 72 5.44 -14.29 7.45
CA PRO A 72 5.63 -12.84 7.35
C PRO A 72 5.18 -12.27 6.00
N THR A 73 5.40 -12.97 4.88
CA THR A 73 4.93 -12.48 3.57
C THR A 73 3.41 -12.31 3.53
N GLY A 74 2.67 -13.30 4.03
CA GLY A 74 1.20 -13.25 4.09
C GLY A 74 0.70 -12.16 5.03
N GLU A 75 1.30 -12.03 6.22
CA GLU A 75 0.93 -11.01 7.20
C GLU A 75 1.16 -9.59 6.68
N PHE A 76 2.31 -9.31 6.05
CA PHE A 76 2.59 -7.99 5.46
C PHE A 76 1.67 -7.69 4.28
N SER A 77 1.33 -8.68 3.45
CA SER A 77 0.32 -8.51 2.39
C SER A 77 -1.02 -8.04 2.96
N ALA A 78 -1.53 -8.74 3.98
CA ALA A 78 -2.80 -8.39 4.63
C ALA A 78 -2.74 -7.00 5.31
N ARG A 79 -1.64 -6.67 5.99
CA ARG A 79 -1.45 -5.35 6.63
C ARG A 79 -1.43 -4.22 5.61
N PHE A 80 -0.78 -4.38 4.47
CA PHE A 80 -0.80 -3.36 3.41
C PHE A 80 -2.17 -3.22 2.75
N LEU A 81 -2.91 -4.32 2.58
CA LEU A 81 -4.31 -4.27 2.13
C LEU A 81 -5.19 -3.47 3.10
N ILE A 82 -5.12 -3.79 4.38
CA ILE A 82 -5.88 -3.12 5.44
C ILE A 82 -5.52 -1.63 5.47
N THR A 83 -4.22 -1.31 5.44
CA THR A 83 -3.74 0.07 5.35
C THR A 83 -4.35 0.79 4.15
N THR A 84 -4.35 0.16 2.97
CA THR A 84 -4.92 0.72 1.73
C THR A 84 -6.40 1.08 1.87
N MET A 85 -7.16 0.29 2.62
CA MET A 85 -8.59 0.52 2.85
C MET A 85 -8.83 1.60 3.90
N ILE A 86 -8.17 1.52 5.07
CA ILE A 86 -8.30 2.45 6.20
C ILE A 86 -8.03 3.92 5.82
N LEU A 87 -7.17 4.18 4.83
CA LEU A 87 -6.89 5.55 4.38
C LEU A 87 -8.14 6.34 3.95
N SER A 88 -9.15 5.66 3.41
CA SER A 88 -10.38 6.29 2.94
C SER A 88 -11.26 6.79 4.11
N PRO A 89 -11.69 5.94 5.07
CA PRO A 89 -12.45 6.38 6.24
C PRO A 89 -11.65 7.33 7.15
N MET A 90 -10.33 7.15 7.30
CA MET A 90 -9.49 8.07 8.08
C MET A 90 -9.54 9.50 7.54
N ARG A 91 -9.58 9.67 6.21
CA ARG A 91 -9.72 11.00 5.61
C ARG A 91 -11.10 11.63 5.86
N MET A 92 -12.14 10.84 6.11
CA MET A 92 -13.48 11.36 6.46
C MET A 92 -13.54 11.81 7.92
N LEU A 93 -12.82 11.13 8.81
CA LEU A 93 -12.74 11.47 10.24
C LEU A 93 -11.82 12.67 10.50
N LEU A 94 -10.70 12.77 9.77
CA LEU A 94 -9.70 13.83 9.95
C LEU A 94 -9.52 14.67 8.68
N PRO A 95 -10.54 15.45 8.26
CA PRO A 95 -10.52 16.11 6.96
C PRO A 95 -9.47 17.23 6.83
N ASN A 96 -9.12 17.87 7.95
CA ASN A 96 -8.19 19.01 7.97
C ASN A 96 -6.71 18.60 8.02
N SER A 97 -6.41 17.33 8.32
CA SER A 97 -5.03 16.85 8.40
C SER A 97 -4.36 16.81 7.03
N GLY A 98 -3.20 17.47 6.90
CA GLY A 98 -2.35 17.40 5.72
C GLY A 98 -1.78 15.99 5.49
N PHE A 99 -1.47 15.28 6.58
CA PHE A 99 -0.89 13.93 6.56
C PHE A 99 -1.82 12.91 5.90
N TRP A 100 -3.09 12.84 6.31
CA TRP A 100 -4.04 11.87 5.73
C TRP A 100 -4.36 12.17 4.26
N ARG A 101 -4.37 13.45 3.86
CA ARG A 101 -4.44 13.84 2.44
C ARG A 101 -3.22 13.36 1.66
N TRP A 102 -2.03 13.54 2.22
CA TRP A 102 -0.77 13.11 1.64
C TRP A 102 -0.70 11.60 1.48
N MET A 103 -1.19 10.83 2.46
CA MET A 103 -1.18 9.37 2.44
C MET A 103 -2.25 8.80 1.50
N LEU A 104 -3.44 9.41 1.41
CA LEU A 104 -4.49 9.00 0.48
C LEU A 104 -4.05 9.12 -0.99
N LYS A 105 -3.27 10.17 -1.34
CA LYS A 105 -2.66 10.30 -2.67
C LYS A 105 -1.71 9.13 -3.02
N ARG A 106 -1.18 8.45 -2.00
CA ARG A 106 -0.23 7.34 -2.10
C ARG A 106 -0.87 5.98 -1.86
N ARG A 107 -2.18 5.92 -1.66
CA ARG A 107 -2.96 4.69 -1.46
C ARG A 107 -2.62 3.59 -2.46
N ARG A 108 -2.36 3.96 -3.72
CA ARG A 108 -2.00 3.02 -4.79
C ARG A 108 -0.71 2.25 -4.50
N TYR A 109 0.31 2.88 -3.90
CA TYR A 109 1.57 2.21 -3.58
C TYR A 109 1.37 1.09 -2.56
N PHE A 110 0.55 1.33 -1.52
CA PHE A 110 0.19 0.31 -0.54
C PHE A 110 -0.58 -0.85 -1.17
N GLY A 111 -1.51 -0.58 -2.09
CA GLY A 111 -2.25 -1.63 -2.79
C GLY A 111 -1.37 -2.50 -3.69
N VAL A 112 -0.42 -1.90 -4.41
CA VAL A 112 0.54 -2.64 -5.24
C VAL A 112 1.53 -3.41 -4.36
N ALA A 113 1.99 -2.83 -3.24
CA ALA A 113 2.82 -3.55 -2.28
C ALA A 113 2.09 -4.75 -1.69
N ALA A 114 0.82 -4.60 -1.27
CA ALA A 114 0.00 -5.71 -0.79
C ALA A 114 -0.04 -6.89 -1.78
N PHE A 115 -0.21 -6.58 -3.08
CA PHE A 115 -0.15 -7.59 -4.14
C PHE A 115 1.25 -8.19 -4.31
N ALA A 116 2.31 -7.40 -4.28
CA ALA A 116 3.68 -7.90 -4.41
C ALA A 116 4.02 -8.91 -3.30
N TYR A 117 3.66 -8.61 -2.04
CA TYR A 117 3.82 -9.54 -0.93
C TYR A 117 2.89 -10.76 -1.05
N ALA A 118 1.66 -10.60 -1.57
CA ALA A 118 0.76 -11.74 -1.84
C ALA A 118 1.33 -12.68 -2.93
N ALA A 119 1.90 -12.11 -3.99
CA ALA A 119 2.54 -12.86 -5.06
C ALA A 119 3.78 -13.60 -4.54
N LEU A 120 4.62 -12.92 -3.74
CA LEU A 120 5.76 -13.55 -3.09
C LEU A 120 5.32 -14.70 -2.17
N HIS A 121 4.29 -14.48 -1.35
CA HIS A 121 3.69 -15.52 -0.50
C HIS A 121 3.22 -16.73 -1.32
N THR A 122 2.52 -16.50 -2.44
CA THR A 122 2.02 -17.56 -3.33
C THR A 122 3.17 -18.33 -3.99
N VAL A 123 4.23 -17.64 -4.40
CA VAL A 123 5.43 -18.26 -4.98
C VAL A 123 6.13 -19.14 -3.95
N LEU A 124 6.35 -18.62 -2.73
CA LEU A 124 6.95 -19.40 -1.64
C LEU A 124 6.11 -20.64 -1.31
N TYR A 125 4.79 -20.51 -1.32
CA TYR A 125 3.87 -21.63 -1.06
C TYR A 125 3.97 -22.73 -2.13
N VAL A 126 4.05 -22.33 -3.40
CA VAL A 126 4.21 -23.28 -4.51
C VAL A 126 5.58 -23.98 -4.46
N ILE A 127 6.64 -23.27 -4.04
CA ILE A 127 7.97 -23.85 -3.85
C ILE A 127 7.95 -24.85 -2.69
N ASP A 128 7.36 -24.48 -1.56
CA ASP A 128 7.29 -25.29 -0.34
C ASP A 128 6.55 -26.62 -0.56
N ILE A 129 5.41 -26.60 -1.26
CA ILE A 129 4.64 -27.81 -1.59
C ILE A 129 5.41 -28.78 -2.53
N GLY A 130 6.29 -28.26 -3.39
CA GLY A 130 7.22 -29.02 -4.23
C GLY A 130 6.60 -29.93 -5.32
N THR A 131 5.31 -30.29 -5.24
CA THR A 131 4.65 -31.19 -6.19
C THR A 131 3.24 -30.74 -6.58
N LEU A 132 2.92 -30.83 -7.88
CA LEU A 132 1.61 -30.43 -8.41
C LEU A 132 0.46 -31.30 -7.86
N ARG A 133 0.75 -32.56 -7.48
CA ARG A 133 -0.26 -33.49 -6.94
C ARG A 133 -0.68 -33.11 -5.51
N ALA A 134 0.27 -32.71 -4.67
CA ALA A 134 -0.03 -32.17 -3.34
C ALA A 134 -0.76 -30.82 -3.47
N LEU A 135 -0.31 -29.95 -4.38
CA LEU A 135 -0.96 -28.66 -4.64
C LEU A 135 -2.45 -28.81 -4.99
N LEU A 136 -2.81 -29.78 -5.83
CA LEU A 136 -4.20 -30.04 -6.23
C LEU A 136 -5.01 -30.75 -5.14
N GLY A 137 -4.37 -31.56 -4.29
CA GLY A 137 -5.01 -32.19 -3.14
C GLY A 137 -5.44 -31.15 -2.10
N ASP A 138 -4.57 -30.20 -1.82
CA ASP A 138 -4.76 -29.22 -0.75
C ASP A 138 -5.53 -27.97 -1.25
N ALA A 139 -5.65 -27.79 -2.58
CA ALA A 139 -6.33 -26.64 -3.20
C ALA A 139 -7.81 -26.46 -2.79
N LEU A 140 -8.47 -27.52 -2.33
CA LEU A 140 -9.88 -27.49 -1.91
C LEU A 140 -10.06 -27.30 -0.40
N GLU A 141 -8.97 -27.32 0.38
CA GLU A 141 -9.04 -26.97 1.79
C GLU A 141 -9.45 -25.50 1.93
N LEU A 142 -10.36 -25.21 2.86
CA LEU A 142 -10.93 -23.87 3.03
C LEU A 142 -9.85 -22.79 3.27
N GLY A 143 -8.77 -23.15 3.95
CA GLY A 143 -7.60 -22.29 4.12
C GLY A 143 -6.98 -21.93 2.77
N ILE A 144 -6.62 -22.91 1.96
CA ILE A 144 -5.87 -22.68 0.72
C ILE A 144 -6.77 -22.12 -0.40
N TRP A 145 -8.00 -22.63 -0.54
CA TRP A 145 -8.93 -22.18 -1.58
C TRP A 145 -9.28 -20.69 -1.45
N THR A 146 -9.49 -20.21 -0.22
CA THR A 146 -9.76 -18.79 0.01
C THR A 146 -8.54 -17.91 -0.27
N GLY A 147 -7.32 -18.44 -0.09
CA GLY A 147 -6.08 -17.80 -0.51
C GLY A 147 -5.99 -17.63 -2.03
N TRP A 148 -6.26 -18.70 -2.79
CA TRP A 148 -6.35 -18.64 -4.26
C TRP A 148 -7.39 -17.63 -4.73
N LEU A 149 -8.58 -17.65 -4.13
CA LEU A 149 -9.63 -16.68 -4.43
C LEU A 149 -9.15 -15.24 -4.19
N ALA A 150 -8.52 -14.97 -3.05
CA ALA A 150 -7.97 -13.65 -2.75
C ALA A 150 -6.92 -13.23 -3.79
N PHE A 151 -6.00 -14.13 -4.16
CA PHE A 151 -4.95 -13.87 -5.15
C PHE A 151 -5.52 -13.56 -6.53
N PHE A 152 -6.47 -14.36 -7.02
CA PHE A 152 -7.10 -14.14 -8.32
C PHE A 152 -7.95 -12.88 -8.38
N VAL A 153 -8.58 -12.47 -7.27
CA VAL A 153 -9.24 -11.17 -7.20
C VAL A 153 -8.20 -10.05 -7.21
N PHE A 154 -7.11 -10.18 -6.45
CA PHE A 154 -6.05 -9.16 -6.39
C PHE A 154 -5.35 -8.90 -7.73
N LEU A 155 -5.16 -9.95 -8.53
CA LEU A 155 -4.45 -9.89 -9.81
C LEU A 155 -4.99 -8.78 -10.76
N PRO A 156 -6.29 -8.72 -11.12
CA PRO A 156 -6.84 -7.64 -11.95
C PRO A 156 -6.82 -6.28 -11.23
N LEU A 157 -6.94 -6.22 -9.90
CA LEU A 157 -6.83 -4.95 -9.17
C LEU A 157 -5.43 -4.35 -9.27
N ALA A 158 -4.40 -5.19 -9.12
CA ALA A 158 -3.01 -4.79 -9.25
C ALA A 158 -2.66 -4.46 -10.70
N ALA A 159 -3.08 -5.29 -11.65
CA ALA A 159 -2.86 -5.06 -13.08
C ALA A 159 -3.49 -3.74 -13.57
N THR A 160 -4.65 -3.36 -13.01
CA THR A 160 -5.32 -2.08 -13.33
C THR A 160 -4.91 -0.92 -12.42
N SER A 161 -3.94 -1.12 -11.53
CA SER A 161 -3.34 -0.07 -10.72
C SER A 161 -2.23 0.65 -11.50
N ASN A 162 -2.58 1.22 -12.67
CA ASN A 162 -1.72 2.09 -13.47
C ASN A 162 -2.46 3.29 -14.07
N ASP A 163 -1.73 4.39 -14.33
CA ASP A 163 -2.33 5.64 -14.81
C ASP A 163 -3.01 5.45 -16.17
N TRP A 164 -2.47 4.54 -16.99
CA TRP A 164 -3.06 4.16 -18.27
C TRP A 164 -4.45 3.52 -18.10
N SER A 165 -4.59 2.55 -17.19
CA SER A 165 -5.86 1.85 -16.93
C SER A 165 -6.91 2.79 -16.34
N VAL A 166 -6.50 3.68 -15.43
CA VAL A 166 -7.40 4.70 -14.86
C VAL A 166 -7.94 5.61 -15.96
N ARG A 167 -7.08 6.08 -16.87
CA ARG A 167 -7.48 6.95 -17.99
C ARG A 167 -8.33 6.19 -19.03
N LYS A 168 -8.01 4.93 -19.32
CA LYS A 168 -8.69 4.13 -20.34
C LYS A 168 -10.08 3.63 -19.90
N MET A 169 -10.22 3.19 -18.64
CA MET A 169 -11.47 2.58 -18.14
C MET A 169 -12.46 3.60 -17.56
N GLY A 170 -11.97 4.78 -17.13
CA GLY A 170 -12.83 5.84 -16.58
C GLY A 170 -13.66 5.37 -15.37
N PRO A 171 -15.00 5.56 -15.36
CA PRO A 171 -15.86 5.20 -14.23
C PRO A 171 -15.83 3.71 -13.85
N THR A 172 -15.67 2.81 -14.84
CA THR A 172 -15.66 1.36 -14.63
C THR A 172 -14.46 0.91 -13.78
N TRP A 173 -13.35 1.65 -13.82
CA TRP A 173 -12.20 1.39 -12.95
C TRP A 173 -12.58 1.40 -11.46
N LYS A 174 -13.42 2.35 -11.03
CA LYS A 174 -13.88 2.42 -9.64
C LYS A 174 -14.72 1.20 -9.28
N ARG A 175 -15.53 0.67 -10.21
CA ARG A 175 -16.32 -0.54 -9.99
C ARG A 175 -15.43 -1.77 -9.84
N LEU A 176 -14.39 -1.91 -10.66
CA LEU A 176 -13.41 -2.98 -10.53
C LEU A 176 -12.66 -2.90 -9.19
N GLN A 177 -12.21 -1.71 -8.81
CA GLN A 177 -11.50 -1.51 -7.54
C GLN A 177 -12.35 -1.76 -6.29
N ARG A 178 -13.69 -1.84 -6.39
CA ARG A 178 -14.56 -2.28 -5.28
C ARG A 178 -14.41 -3.77 -4.97
N TRP A 179 -13.86 -4.57 -5.89
CA TRP A 179 -13.56 -5.97 -5.60
C TRP A 179 -12.47 -6.14 -4.53
N VAL A 180 -11.81 -5.05 -4.12
CA VAL A 180 -10.92 -5.03 -2.96
C VAL A 180 -11.62 -5.47 -1.68
N TYR A 181 -12.93 -5.22 -1.55
CA TYR A 181 -13.71 -5.68 -0.40
C TYR A 181 -13.86 -7.21 -0.39
N LEU A 182 -14.03 -7.81 -1.58
CA LEU A 182 -14.06 -9.27 -1.73
C LEU A 182 -12.68 -9.86 -1.44
N ALA A 183 -11.61 -9.24 -1.96
CA ALA A 183 -10.24 -9.65 -1.66
C ALA A 183 -9.95 -9.60 -0.15
N ALA A 184 -10.34 -8.52 0.53
CA ALA A 184 -10.16 -8.37 1.97
C ALA A 184 -10.91 -9.44 2.77
N LEU A 185 -12.15 -9.76 2.38
CA LEU A 185 -12.91 -10.83 3.02
C LEU A 185 -12.25 -12.21 2.79
N ALA A 186 -11.82 -12.48 1.55
CA ALA A 186 -11.13 -13.73 1.22
C ALA A 186 -9.80 -13.86 1.99
N THR A 187 -9.02 -12.79 2.12
CA THR A 187 -7.79 -12.75 2.93
C THR A 187 -8.08 -12.98 4.42
N LEU A 188 -9.16 -12.40 4.97
CA LEU A 188 -9.58 -12.63 6.35
C LEU A 188 -9.90 -14.11 6.59
N LEU A 189 -10.71 -14.70 5.71
CA LEU A 189 -11.07 -16.13 5.81
C LEU A 189 -9.83 -17.02 5.69
N HIS A 190 -8.95 -16.74 4.72
CA HIS A 190 -7.69 -17.45 4.55
C HIS A 190 -6.84 -17.44 5.83
N TRP A 191 -6.66 -16.26 6.44
CA TRP A 191 -5.90 -16.13 7.68
C TRP A 191 -6.52 -16.97 8.80
N ILE A 192 -7.83 -16.85 9.02
CA ILE A 192 -8.56 -17.57 10.07
C ILE A 192 -8.41 -19.09 9.90
N PHE A 193 -8.63 -19.60 8.69
CA PHE A 193 -8.62 -21.04 8.43
C PHE A 193 -7.21 -21.63 8.46
N VAL A 194 -6.20 -20.93 7.95
CA VAL A 194 -4.81 -21.41 7.96
C VAL A 194 -4.25 -21.49 9.38
N HIS A 195 -4.53 -20.48 10.22
CA HIS A 195 -4.02 -20.48 11.60
C HIS A 195 -4.95 -21.20 12.59
N ASN A 196 -6.14 -21.62 12.13
CA ASN A 196 -7.26 -22.07 12.96
C ASN A 196 -7.48 -21.17 14.20
N ASN A 197 -7.19 -19.87 14.06
CA ASN A 197 -7.16 -18.90 15.15
C ASN A 197 -7.69 -17.57 14.64
N ILE A 198 -8.78 -17.14 15.26
CA ILE A 198 -9.52 -15.96 14.87
C ILE A 198 -8.91 -14.68 15.45
N GLY A 199 -8.18 -14.77 16.56
CA GLY A 199 -7.68 -13.63 17.34
C GLY A 199 -6.81 -12.66 16.54
N PRO A 200 -5.67 -13.11 15.98
CA PRO A 200 -4.77 -12.24 15.22
C PRO A 200 -5.45 -11.58 14.02
N ALA A 201 -6.30 -12.32 13.31
CA ALA A 201 -7.03 -11.82 12.16
C ALA A 201 -8.04 -10.73 12.56
N LEU A 202 -8.82 -10.94 13.63
CA LEU A 202 -9.79 -9.94 14.10
C LEU A 202 -9.11 -8.67 14.61
N VAL A 203 -7.97 -8.75 15.31
CA VAL A 203 -7.27 -7.54 15.78
C VAL A 203 -6.94 -6.59 14.63
N HIS A 204 -6.64 -7.12 13.44
CA HIS A 204 -6.34 -6.31 12.26
C HIS A 204 -7.60 -5.92 11.45
N PHE A 205 -8.55 -6.84 11.26
CA PHE A 205 -9.73 -6.61 10.41
C PHE A 205 -10.91 -5.93 11.13
N LEU A 206 -11.00 -6.02 12.46
CA LEU A 206 -12.10 -5.43 13.22
C LEU A 206 -12.05 -3.89 13.23
N PRO A 207 -10.89 -3.22 13.41
CA PRO A 207 -10.79 -1.78 13.22
C PRO A 207 -11.15 -1.34 11.80
N LEU A 208 -10.73 -2.12 10.79
CA LEU A 208 -11.09 -1.87 9.40
C LEU A 208 -12.60 -1.97 9.18
N ALA A 209 -13.24 -3.04 9.66
CA ALA A 209 -14.67 -3.27 9.52
C ALA A 209 -15.48 -2.14 10.20
N ALA A 210 -15.08 -1.72 11.41
CA ALA A 210 -15.72 -0.61 12.10
C ALA A 210 -15.64 0.70 11.29
N LEU A 211 -14.46 1.02 10.75
CA LEU A 211 -14.23 2.23 9.97
C LEU A 211 -14.95 2.23 8.62
N GLU A 212 -14.98 1.11 7.90
CA GLU A 212 -15.72 0.99 6.64
C GLU A 212 -17.24 1.04 6.88
N THR A 213 -17.74 0.44 7.96
CA THR A 213 -19.17 0.53 8.34
C THR A 213 -19.57 1.97 8.65
N TYR A 214 -18.75 2.69 9.43
CA TYR A 214 -18.95 4.11 9.69
C TYR A 214 -18.99 4.95 8.41
N ARG A 215 -18.10 4.64 7.47
CA ARG A 215 -18.05 5.31 6.17
C ARG A 215 -19.30 5.06 5.33
N ILE A 216 -19.83 3.83 5.30
CA ILE A 216 -21.06 3.51 4.56
C ILE A 216 -22.27 4.21 5.21
N TRP A 217 -22.33 4.26 6.53
CA TRP A 217 -23.43 4.91 7.25
C TRP A 217 -23.48 6.44 7.03
N ARG A 218 -22.33 7.10 6.85
CA ARG A 218 -22.25 8.56 6.67
C ARG A 218 -22.42 9.02 5.22
N ASN A 219 -22.34 8.11 4.24
CA ASN A 219 -22.35 8.42 2.79
C ASN A 219 -23.71 8.16 2.17
#